data_AF-A0AAV2GQB4-F1
#
_entry.id   AF-A0AAV2GQB4-F1
#
_cell.length_a   1.000
_cell.length_b   1.000
_cell.length_c   1.000
_cell.angle_alpha   90.00
_cell.angle_beta   90.00
_cell.angle_gamma   90.00
#
_symmetry.space_group_name_H-M   'P 1'
#
loop_
_entity.id
_entity.type
_entity.pdbx_description
1 polymer ?
#
loop_
_entity_poly.entity_id
_entity_poly.type
_entity_poly.pdbx_seq_one_letter_code
_entity_poly.pdbx_strand_id
1 'polypeptide(L)'
;MLARVVDKNKQLGKFKDTVCSRIRKKVEKGKELAKMWMTRPSLQDRFEVSHADEGYVVSLKEFSCTCGYWGLIGVPCEHVVSALAWKRLDPNLFVHKFYIVSEYKKTYRRGLPTLDGRQTWPMVEGYPMYPPKVRIMPGCPKKNRWKEAGKLETRPHEGG
;
A
#
# COMPACT_ATOMS: atom_id res chain seq x y z
N MET A 1 3.94 -7.46 18.43
CA MET A 1 3.23 -6.17 18.24
C MET A 1 3.91 -5.02 18.98
N LEU A 2 4.28 -5.19 20.26
CA LEU A 2 4.94 -4.16 21.09
C LEU A 2 6.31 -3.71 20.55
N ALA A 3 7.18 -4.64 20.15
CA ALA A 3 8.50 -4.32 19.57
C ALA A 3 8.40 -3.36 18.36
N ARG A 4 7.39 -3.55 17.51
CA ARG A 4 7.13 -2.70 16.35
C ARG A 4 6.78 -1.26 16.74
N VAL A 5 6.06 -1.04 17.84
CA VAL A 5 5.73 0.30 18.34
C VAL A 5 6.99 1.01 18.84
N VAL A 6 7.85 0.30 19.57
CA VAL A 6 9.14 0.83 20.05
C VAL A 6 10.06 1.19 18.88
N ASP A 7 10.19 0.31 17.89
CA ASP A 7 11.01 0.57 16.70
C ASP A 7 10.48 1.77 15.90
N LYS A 8 9.15 1.92 15.82
CA LYS A 8 8.53 3.09 15.17
C LYS A 8 8.82 4.37 15.93
N ASN A 9 8.74 4.37 17.25
CA ASN A 9 9.11 5.53 18.06
C ASN A 9 10.59 5.91 17.92
N LYS A 10 11.50 4.92 17.91
CA LYS A 10 12.93 5.16 17.63
C LYS A 10 13.16 5.77 16.24
N GLN A 11 12.45 5.28 15.22
CA GLN A 11 12.50 5.86 13.87
C GLN A 11 12.00 7.31 13.90
N LEU A 12 10.90 7.59 14.62
CA LEU A 12 10.26 8.91 14.67
C LEU A 12 11.15 10.02 15.21
N GLY A 13 12.07 9.70 16.12
CA GLY A 13 13.09 10.64 16.59
C GLY A 13 14.03 11.13 15.50
N LYS A 14 14.19 10.37 14.40
CA LYS A 14 15.13 10.68 13.31
C LYS A 14 14.54 11.53 12.19
N PHE A 15 13.23 11.74 12.15
CA PHE A 15 12.59 12.51 11.09
C PHE A 15 12.75 14.01 11.37
N LYS A 16 13.38 14.72 10.43
CA LYS A 16 13.55 16.18 10.45
C LYS A 16 12.44 16.92 9.68
N ASP A 17 11.67 16.17 8.90
CA ASP A 17 10.72 16.68 7.93
C ASP A 17 9.29 16.75 8.46
N THR A 18 8.46 17.58 7.81
CA THR A 18 7.02 17.68 8.10
C THR A 18 6.26 16.40 7.78
N VAL A 19 6.60 15.75 6.66
CA VAL A 19 5.96 14.51 6.18
C VAL A 19 6.87 13.30 6.45
N CYS A 20 6.28 12.17 6.81
CA CYS A 20 7.02 10.92 7.02
C CYS A 20 7.87 10.54 5.78
N SER A 21 9.16 10.27 5.98
CA SER A 21 10.14 9.92 4.94
C SER A 21 9.67 8.86 3.93
N ARG A 22 8.95 7.82 4.38
CA ARG A 22 8.38 6.80 3.48
C ARG A 22 7.35 7.37 2.52
N ILE A 23 6.51 8.29 3.00
CA ILE A 23 5.47 8.93 2.20
C ILE A 23 6.11 9.96 1.27
N ARG A 24 7.09 10.73 1.75
CA ARG A 24 7.88 11.61 0.89
C ARG A 24 8.50 10.85 -0.29
N LYS A 25 9.15 9.71 -0.05
CA LYS A 25 9.70 8.87 -1.14
C LYS A 25 8.63 8.45 -2.16
N LYS A 26 7.40 8.16 -1.73
CA LYS A 26 6.29 7.86 -2.64
C LYS A 26 5.90 9.08 -3.45
N VAL A 27 5.81 10.26 -2.83
CA VAL A 27 5.50 11.52 -3.49
C VAL A 27 6.57 11.87 -4.52
N GLU A 28 7.86 11.75 -4.19
CA GLU A 28 8.95 11.99 -5.14
C GLU A 28 8.90 11.04 -6.34
N LYS A 29 8.61 9.75 -6.11
CA LYS A 29 8.38 8.81 -7.22
C LYS A 29 7.15 9.21 -8.05
N GLY A 30 6.09 9.69 -7.41
CA GLY A 30 4.90 10.22 -8.07
C GLY A 30 5.20 11.43 -8.96
N LYS A 31 6.13 12.31 -8.56
CA LYS A 31 6.58 13.45 -9.38
C LYS A 31 7.25 13.00 -10.68
N GLU A 32 8.06 11.96 -10.63
CA GLU A 32 8.70 11.41 -11.83
C GLU A 32 7.67 10.82 -12.80
N LEU A 33 6.70 10.06 -12.27
CA LEU A 33 5.62 9.48 -13.08
C LEU A 33 4.66 10.55 -13.62
N ALA A 34 4.41 11.61 -12.85
CA ALA A 34 3.53 12.71 -13.23
C ALA A 34 3.98 13.43 -14.53
N LYS A 35 5.28 13.41 -14.86
CA LYS A 35 5.84 14.03 -16.06
C LYS A 35 5.28 13.44 -17.36
N MET A 36 4.82 12.20 -17.32
CA MET A 36 4.23 11.52 -18.48
C MET A 36 2.81 12.00 -18.78
N TRP A 37 2.13 12.60 -17.80
CA TRP A 37 0.72 12.94 -17.90
C TRP A 37 0.50 14.37 -18.37
N MET A 38 -0.42 14.55 -19.32
CA MET A 38 -0.88 15.86 -19.78
C MET A 38 -2.05 16.32 -18.90
N THR A 39 -1.89 17.48 -18.27
CA THR A 39 -2.93 18.09 -17.43
C THR A 39 -3.66 19.19 -18.18
N ARG A 40 -4.99 19.12 -18.21
CA ARG A 40 -5.90 20.16 -18.71
C ARG A 40 -6.74 20.70 -17.55
N PRO A 41 -6.67 22.00 -17.25
CA PRO A 41 -7.50 22.61 -16.22
C PRO A 41 -8.97 22.68 -16.67
N SER A 42 -9.88 22.48 -15.72
CA SER A 42 -11.31 22.77 -15.85
C SER A 42 -11.72 23.82 -14.81
N LEU A 43 -13.01 24.11 -14.73
CA LEU A 43 -13.57 25.02 -13.72
C LEU A 43 -13.42 24.44 -12.30
N GLN A 44 -13.32 25.33 -11.31
CA GLN A 44 -13.38 24.99 -9.87
C GLN A 44 -12.34 23.96 -9.38
N ASP A 45 -11.07 24.12 -9.76
CA ASP A 45 -9.97 23.25 -9.31
C ASP A 45 -10.14 21.77 -9.66
N ARG A 46 -10.85 21.52 -10.76
CA ARG A 46 -10.92 20.22 -11.42
C ARG A 46 -9.95 20.18 -12.59
N PHE A 47 -9.36 19.02 -12.79
CA PHE A 47 -8.37 18.77 -13.82
C PHE A 47 -8.67 17.47 -14.52
N GLU A 48 -8.55 17.48 -15.84
CA GLU A 48 -8.48 16.27 -16.65
C GLU A 48 -7.01 15.96 -16.87
N VAL A 49 -6.59 14.76 -16.51
CA VAL A 49 -5.21 14.30 -16.61
C VAL A 49 -5.21 13.08 -17.51
N SER A 50 -4.58 13.20 -18.67
CA SER A 50 -4.63 12.17 -19.71
C SER A 50 -3.25 11.79 -20.23
N HIS A 51 -3.08 10.53 -20.60
CA HIS A 51 -1.92 10.04 -21.33
C HIS A 51 -2.35 8.90 -22.25
N ALA A 52 -2.04 9.02 -23.55
CA ALA A 52 -2.56 8.13 -24.58
C ALA A 52 -4.10 8.00 -24.51
N ASP A 53 -4.61 6.78 -24.35
CA ASP A 53 -6.06 6.49 -24.29
C ASP A 53 -6.63 6.51 -22.86
N GLU A 54 -5.79 6.79 -21.85
CA GLU A 54 -6.22 6.86 -20.45
C GLU A 54 -6.47 8.30 -20.02
N GLY A 55 -7.58 8.52 -19.31
CA GLY A 55 -7.96 9.82 -18.76
C GLY A 55 -8.51 9.69 -17.34
N TYR A 56 -8.07 10.58 -16.46
CA TYR A 56 -8.50 10.65 -15.06
C TYR A 56 -8.94 12.07 -14.71
N VAL A 57 -9.93 12.17 -13.82
CA VAL A 57 -10.38 13.47 -13.30
C VAL A 57 -9.85 13.62 -11.88
N VAL A 58 -9.22 14.77 -11.61
CA VAL A 58 -8.70 15.16 -10.30
C VAL A 58 -9.52 16.35 -9.80
N SER A 59 -10.00 16.29 -8.57
CA SER A 59 -10.57 17.45 -7.86
C SER A 59 -9.73 17.76 -6.63
N LEU A 60 -9.08 18.92 -6.63
CA LEU A 60 -8.26 19.34 -5.49
C LEU A 60 -9.11 19.77 -4.28
N LYS A 61 -10.31 20.31 -4.52
CA LYS A 61 -11.24 20.73 -3.46
C LYS A 61 -11.83 19.54 -2.69
N GLU A 62 -12.17 18.48 -3.40
CA GLU A 62 -12.74 17.25 -2.82
C GLU A 62 -11.65 16.27 -2.33
N PHE A 63 -10.37 16.58 -2.54
CA PHE A 63 -9.24 15.67 -2.28
C PHE A 63 -9.44 14.30 -2.96
N SER A 64 -9.89 14.32 -4.22
CA SER A 64 -10.30 13.12 -4.95
C SER A 64 -9.62 12.99 -6.32
N CYS A 65 -9.45 11.75 -6.75
CA CYS A 65 -9.02 11.39 -8.10
C CYS A 65 -9.79 10.15 -8.53
N THR A 66 -10.22 10.08 -9.79
CA THR A 66 -10.99 8.95 -10.31
C THR A 66 -10.24 7.61 -10.26
N CYS A 67 -8.91 7.61 -10.14
CA CYS A 67 -8.15 6.38 -9.88
C CYS A 67 -8.36 5.82 -8.46
N GLY A 68 -9.04 6.54 -7.56
CA GLY A 68 -9.37 6.12 -6.19
C GLY A 68 -8.21 6.13 -5.19
N TYR A 69 -6.97 6.16 -5.68
CA TYR A 69 -5.77 6.05 -4.84
C TYR A 69 -5.70 7.14 -3.77
N TRP A 70 -5.93 8.39 -4.16
CA TRP A 70 -5.76 9.52 -3.25
C TRP A 70 -6.80 9.54 -2.14
N GLY A 71 -8.07 9.23 -2.45
CA GLY A 71 -9.13 9.15 -1.44
C GLY A 71 -8.95 7.98 -0.47
N LEU A 72 -8.45 6.84 -0.95
CA LEU A 72 -8.25 5.64 -0.12
C LEU A 72 -7.00 5.72 0.75
N ILE A 73 -5.89 6.18 0.17
CA ILE A 73 -4.58 6.12 0.83
C ILE A 73 -4.23 7.47 1.44
N GLY A 74 -4.82 8.58 0.99
CA GLY A 74 -4.49 9.92 1.49
C GLY A 74 -3.12 10.43 1.06
N VAL A 75 -2.52 9.82 0.03
CA VAL A 75 -1.26 10.27 -0.58
C VAL A 75 -1.54 10.62 -2.04
N PRO A 76 -1.13 11.80 -2.53
CA PRO A 76 -1.32 12.18 -3.93
C PRO A 76 -0.77 11.11 -4.88
N CYS A 77 -1.60 10.65 -5.82
CA CYS A 77 -1.15 9.82 -6.94
C CYS A 77 -0.47 10.70 -8.01
N GLU A 78 0.16 10.07 -8.99
CA GLU A 78 0.81 10.69 -10.14
C GLU A 78 -0.11 11.69 -10.88
N HIS A 79 -1.41 11.39 -11.02
CA HIS A 79 -2.37 12.29 -11.66
C HIS A 79 -2.57 13.58 -10.84
N VAL A 80 -2.74 13.43 -9.52
CA VAL A 80 -2.88 14.56 -8.61
C VAL A 80 -1.59 15.38 -8.57
N VAL A 81 -0.44 14.71 -8.58
CA VAL A 81 0.86 15.39 -8.63
C VAL A 81 1.02 16.18 -9.93
N SER A 82 0.55 15.67 -11.08
CA SER A 82 0.55 16.41 -12.35
C SER A 82 -0.35 17.65 -12.27
N ALA A 83 -1.56 17.53 -11.71
CA ALA A 83 -2.46 18.65 -11.48
C ALA A 83 -1.87 19.72 -10.54
N LEU A 84 -1.21 19.29 -9.46
CA LEU A 84 -0.53 20.18 -8.51
C LEU A 84 0.68 20.87 -9.14
N ALA A 85 1.44 20.16 -9.98
CA ALA A 85 2.57 20.73 -10.72
C ALA A 85 2.09 21.84 -11.68
N TRP A 86 0.96 21.64 -12.36
CA TRP A 86 0.33 22.69 -13.18
C TRP A 86 -0.01 23.94 -12.36
N LYS A 87 -0.55 23.77 -11.16
CA LYS A 87 -0.82 24.86 -10.20
C LYS A 87 0.41 25.41 -9.46
N ARG A 88 1.60 24.84 -9.69
CA ARG A 88 2.85 25.16 -8.96
C ARG A 88 2.74 25.02 -7.44
N LEU A 89 1.98 24.03 -6.99
CA LEU A 89 1.79 23.71 -5.57
C LEU A 89 2.64 22.50 -5.18
N ASP A 90 3.16 22.51 -3.95
CA ASP A 90 3.94 21.37 -3.43
C ASP A 90 3.01 20.19 -3.08
N PRO A 91 3.19 19.00 -3.71
CA PRO A 91 2.39 17.82 -3.38
C PRO A 91 2.49 17.36 -1.93
N ASN A 92 3.56 17.69 -1.20
CA ASN A 92 3.67 17.33 0.22
C ASN A 92 2.62 18.01 1.09
N LEU A 93 2.06 19.15 0.66
CA LEU A 93 0.98 19.86 1.37
C LEU A 93 -0.39 19.18 1.20
N PHE A 94 -0.52 18.33 0.18
CA PHE A 94 -1.76 17.61 -0.16
C PHE A 94 -1.77 16.16 0.36
N VAL A 95 -0.78 15.82 1.18
CA VAL A 95 -0.74 14.55 1.91
C VAL A 95 -1.66 14.63 3.13
N HIS A 96 -2.43 13.56 3.37
CA HIS A 96 -3.34 13.48 4.49
C HIS A 96 -2.64 13.65 5.84
N LYS A 97 -3.29 14.34 6.79
CA LYS A 97 -2.75 14.71 8.10
C LYS A 97 -2.15 13.55 8.91
N PHE A 98 -2.62 12.33 8.70
CA PHE A 98 -2.11 11.13 9.38
C PHE A 98 -0.65 10.78 9.04
N TYR A 99 -0.12 11.33 7.95
CA TYR A 99 1.28 11.13 7.56
C TYR A 99 2.20 12.28 7.94
N ILE A 100 1.66 13.32 8.58
CA ILE A 100 2.45 14.40 9.17
C ILE A 100 3.17 13.84 10.40
N VAL A 101 4.46 14.11 10.52
CA VAL A 101 5.32 13.54 11.57
C VAL A 101 4.82 13.92 12.97
N SER A 102 4.29 15.13 13.16
CA SER A 102 3.71 15.57 14.43
C SER A 102 2.53 14.69 14.86
N GLU A 103 1.57 14.44 13.95
CA GLU A 103 0.39 13.62 14.26
C GLU A 103 0.71 12.14 14.36
N TYR A 104 1.64 11.67 13.53
CA TYR A 104 2.16 10.31 13.65
C TYR A 104 2.83 10.12 15.02
N LYS A 105 3.65 11.07 15.50
CA LYS A 105 4.22 11.04 16.85
C LYS A 105 3.15 11.05 17.93
N LYS A 106 2.09 11.87 17.82
CA LYS A 106 0.99 11.86 18.79
C LYS A 106 0.29 10.51 18.86
N THR A 107 0.09 9.87 17.71
CA THR A 107 -0.55 8.54 17.62
C THR A 107 0.26 7.47 18.36
N TYR A 108 1.59 7.47 18.20
CA TYR A 108 2.48 6.47 18.83
C TYR A 108 3.10 6.93 20.17
N ARG A 109 2.71 8.12 20.67
CA ARG A 109 3.22 8.67 21.93
C ARG A 109 2.92 7.76 23.11
N ARG A 110 1.71 7.17 23.13
CA ARG A 110 1.29 6.26 24.19
C ARG A 110 1.73 4.84 23.81
N GLY A 111 2.50 4.21 24.69
CA GLY A 111 2.83 2.80 24.56
C GLY A 111 1.57 1.95 24.72
N LEU A 112 1.52 0.83 24.01
CA LEU A 112 0.57 -0.23 24.37
C LEU A 112 1.07 -0.86 25.68
N PRO A 113 0.19 -1.11 26.66
CA PRO A 113 0.58 -1.82 27.86
C PRO A 113 1.11 -3.20 27.50
N THR A 114 2.09 -3.67 28.25
CA THR A 114 2.50 -5.07 28.18
C THR A 114 1.33 -5.94 28.61
N LEU A 115 1.03 -6.96 27.82
CA LEU A 115 0.10 -8.00 28.22
C LEU A 115 0.90 -9.06 28.96
N ASP A 116 0.36 -9.53 30.09
CA ASP A 116 0.95 -10.65 30.79
C ASP A 116 0.90 -11.91 29.93
N GLY A 117 1.68 -12.92 30.34
CA GLY A 117 1.64 -14.22 29.67
C GLY A 117 0.24 -14.84 29.78
N ARG A 118 -0.12 -15.68 28.80
CA ARG A 118 -1.41 -16.40 28.77
C ARG A 118 -1.75 -17.12 30.09
N GLN A 119 -0.73 -17.50 30.85
CA GLN A 119 -0.86 -18.23 32.12
C GLN A 119 -1.52 -17.42 33.24
N THR A 120 -1.43 -16.09 33.21
CA THR A 120 -2.01 -15.22 34.26
C THR A 120 -3.34 -14.60 33.83
N TRP A 121 -3.82 -14.89 32.62
CA TRP A 121 -5.08 -14.35 32.14
C TRP A 121 -6.24 -15.02 32.88
N PRO A 122 -7.26 -14.24 33.31
CA PRO A 122 -8.43 -14.81 33.96
C PRO A 122 -9.13 -15.77 32.98
N MET A 123 -9.50 -16.96 33.47
CA MET A 123 -10.40 -17.83 32.72
C MET A 123 -11.76 -17.14 32.68
N VAL A 124 -12.15 -16.68 31.50
CA VAL A 124 -13.45 -16.06 31.29
C VAL A 124 -14.41 -17.16 30.88
N GLU A 125 -15.47 -17.38 31.65
CA GLU A 125 -16.62 -18.18 31.20
C GLU A 125 -17.31 -17.39 30.08
N GLY A 126 -17.01 -17.77 28.84
CA GLY A 126 -17.57 -17.17 27.64
C GLY A 126 -18.18 -18.24 26.73
N TYR A 127 -18.85 -17.78 25.67
CA TYR A 127 -19.34 -18.68 24.63
C TYR A 127 -18.18 -19.52 24.07
N PRO A 128 -18.35 -20.84 23.88
CA PRO A 128 -17.35 -21.66 23.23
C PRO A 128 -17.10 -21.14 21.81
N MET A 129 -15.91 -20.55 21.62
CA MET A 129 -15.43 -20.12 20.31
C MET A 129 -15.02 -21.37 19.53
N TYR A 130 -15.93 -21.91 18.73
CA TYR A 130 -15.57 -22.96 17.79
C TYR A 130 -14.73 -22.38 16.66
N PRO A 131 -13.63 -23.04 16.26
CA PRO A 131 -12.90 -22.61 15.08
C PRO A 131 -13.87 -22.56 13.89
N PRO A 132 -13.73 -21.58 12.98
CA PRO A 132 -14.52 -21.57 11.75
C PRO A 132 -14.29 -22.90 11.02
N LYS A 133 -15.37 -23.50 10.51
CA LYS A 133 -15.29 -24.76 9.75
C LYS A 133 -14.25 -24.60 8.65
N VAL A 134 -13.13 -25.32 8.77
CA VAL A 134 -12.09 -25.28 7.75
C VAL A 134 -12.63 -25.95 6.51
N ARG A 135 -12.95 -25.15 5.49
CA ARG A 135 -13.25 -25.67 4.16
C ARG A 135 -11.94 -26.03 3.51
N ILE A 136 -11.71 -27.32 3.28
CA ILE A 136 -10.63 -27.78 2.41
C ILE A 136 -11.01 -27.30 1.00
N MET A 137 -10.34 -26.26 0.52
CA MET A 137 -10.48 -25.86 -0.87
C MET A 137 -10.00 -27.02 -1.74
N PRO A 138 -10.68 -27.31 -2.87
CA PRO A 138 -10.12 -28.21 -3.87
C PRO A 138 -8.68 -27.79 -4.15
N GLY A 139 -7.75 -28.73 -4.02
CA GLY A 139 -6.35 -28.46 -4.30
C GLY A 139 -6.21 -27.80 -5.67
N CYS A 140 -5.23 -26.92 -5.82
CA CYS A 140 -4.93 -26.31 -7.11
C CYS A 140 -4.80 -27.43 -8.17
N PRO A 141 -5.60 -27.42 -9.24
CA PRO A 141 -5.49 -28.43 -10.29
C PRO A 141 -4.03 -28.50 -10.74
N LYS A 142 -3.44 -29.70 -10.72
CA LYS A 142 -2.09 -29.88 -11.25
C LYS A 142 -2.11 -29.37 -12.70
N LYS A 143 -1.29 -28.36 -13.00
CA LYS A 143 -1.02 -28.01 -14.39
C LYS A 143 -0.45 -29.24 -15.05
N ASN A 144 -1.18 -29.82 -16.01
CA ASN A 144 -0.62 -30.79 -16.94
C ASN A 144 0.44 -30.04 -17.75
N ARG A 145 1.70 -30.08 -17.30
CA ARG A 145 2.81 -29.81 -18.20
C ARG A 145 2.76 -30.91 -19.25
N TRP A 146 2.50 -30.52 -20.49
CA TRP A 146 2.75 -31.37 -21.64
C TRP A 146 4.18 -31.90 -21.50
N LYS A 147 4.35 -33.22 -21.40
CA LYS A 147 5.67 -33.81 -21.51
C LYS A 147 6.04 -33.73 -22.98
N GLU A 148 7.12 -33.02 -23.31
CA GLU A 148 7.62 -33.02 -24.69
C GLU A 148 7.90 -34.47 -25.12
N ALA A 149 7.41 -34.82 -26.30
CA ALA A 149 7.70 -36.09 -26.94
C ALA A 149 9.15 -36.05 -27.42
N GLY A 150 10.03 -36.84 -26.79
CA GLY A 150 11.38 -37.00 -27.31
C GLY A 150 12.44 -37.31 -26.26
N LYS A 151 12.37 -38.49 -25.63
CA LYS A 151 13.57 -39.29 -25.38
C LYS A 151 13.21 -40.74 -25.67
N LEU A 152 13.69 -41.21 -26.83
CA LEU A 152 13.72 -42.62 -27.18
C LEU A 152 14.46 -43.36 -26.04
N GLU A 153 13.75 -44.27 -25.39
CA GLU A 153 14.35 -45.23 -24.48
C GLU A 153 15.34 -46.10 -25.28
N THR A 154 16.62 -46.05 -24.93
CA THR A 154 17.58 -47.05 -25.39
C THR A 154 17.27 -48.36 -24.65
N ARG A 155 16.94 -49.41 -25.42
CA ARG A 155 16.69 -50.77 -24.92
C ARG A 155 17.89 -51.30 -24.11
N PRO A 156 17.67 -52.03 -23.00
CA PRO A 156 18.74 -52.77 -22.34
C PRO A 156 19.11 -54.00 -23.18
N HIS A 157 20.40 -54.21 -23.41
CA HIS A 157 20.93 -55.44 -24.00
C HIS A 157 21.20 -56.44 -22.87
N GLU A 158 20.42 -57.53 -22.82
CA GLU A 158 20.71 -58.72 -22.02
C GLU A 158 21.78 -59.58 -22.71
N GLY A 159 22.60 -60.25 -21.90
CA GLY A 159 23.22 -61.53 -22.28
C GLY A 159 24.75 -61.51 -22.44
N GLY A 160 25.42 -62.25 -21.55
CA GLY A 160 26.85 -62.58 -21.60
C GLY A 160 27.33 -63.08 -20.25
#